data_AF-A0A355FHK1-F1
#
_entry.id   AF-A0A355FHK1-F1
#
_cell.length_a   1.000
_cell.length_b   1.000
_cell.length_c   1.000
_cell.angle_alpha   90.00
_cell.angle_beta   90.00
_cell.angle_gamma   90.00
#
_symmetry.space_group_name_H-M   'P 1'
#
loop_
_entity.id
_entity.type
_entity.pdbx_description
1 polymer ?
#
loop_
_entity_poly.entity_id
_entity_poly.type
_entity_poly.pdbx_seq_one_letter_code
_entity_poly.pdbx_strand_id
1 'polypeptide(L)'
;MCLSAGYSQSSIVPVDLTCEYRTDPVGLDVPRPRLGWVLKAADDTRHGQRQSAYRIFVSHSRASVDKNTGDMWDSGWIASDEMQQIEYKGKPLQSDRTYFWKVAVKDEKGVASPFSKTAQWSTGLFTQEEWTARWIGASEVYDPAQGGNKMYDPWFRKSFNLKKKPARGTLFVASVGYHEVYVNGRKIDHPVLEPAVTDHTKRARYLAYDIAPALQPGKNVIGLWLGTSWSIYAPYVTSDKPRTPIVVAQADIYNTNGERMMRIATDESWKTHPSPNKLTGNWGFGVGGYGGEIWDANKEIKNWNTISLDDRDWKKAIVYHPRLTLSAQQVETNRLYEVPPAGVEKRSDGSYRVDMGVNFAGWVQ
;
A
#
# COMPACT_ATOMS: atom_id res chain seq x y z
N MET A 1 56.74 8.48 -22.96
CA MET A 1 55.42 9.07 -22.69
C MET A 1 54.39 7.96 -22.69
N CYS A 2 53.91 7.56 -21.52
CA CYS A 2 52.79 6.62 -21.42
C CYS A 2 51.50 7.36 -21.79
N LEU A 3 50.90 6.99 -22.91
CA LEU A 3 49.54 7.37 -23.25
C LEU A 3 48.61 6.67 -22.26
N SER A 4 48.09 7.42 -21.28
CA SER A 4 46.93 7.02 -20.51
C SER A 4 45.77 6.86 -21.49
N ALA A 5 45.35 5.61 -21.75
CA ALA A 5 44.09 5.34 -22.42
C ALA A 5 42.98 5.93 -21.55
N GLY A 6 42.51 7.13 -21.92
CA GLY A 6 41.34 7.72 -21.30
C GLY A 6 40.17 6.80 -21.56
N TYR A 7 39.66 6.15 -20.50
CA TYR A 7 38.40 5.44 -20.60
C TYR A 7 37.35 6.45 -21.05
N SER A 8 36.85 6.31 -22.27
CA SER A 8 35.74 7.13 -22.75
C SER A 8 34.57 6.90 -21.81
N GLN A 9 34.06 7.98 -21.22
CA GLN A 9 32.85 7.92 -20.40
C GLN A 9 31.64 7.76 -21.33
N SER A 10 30.68 6.93 -20.93
CA SER A 10 29.43 6.74 -21.68
C SER A 10 28.69 8.07 -21.84
N SER A 11 28.11 8.30 -23.02
CA SER A 11 27.37 9.52 -23.33
C SER A 11 26.02 9.62 -22.59
N ILE A 12 25.56 8.52 -22.00
CA ILE A 12 24.28 8.39 -21.29
C ILE A 12 24.43 7.56 -20.02
N VAL A 13 23.55 7.80 -19.05
CA VAL A 13 23.43 6.99 -17.83
C VAL A 13 21.95 6.71 -17.53
N PRO A 14 21.61 5.51 -16.99
CA PRO A 14 20.25 5.19 -16.63
C PRO A 14 19.88 5.83 -15.27
N VAL A 15 18.72 6.48 -15.23
CA VAL A 15 18.14 7.15 -14.05
C VAL A 15 16.64 6.86 -13.94
N ASP A 16 16.01 7.34 -12.87
CA ASP A 16 14.57 7.24 -12.59
C ASP A 16 13.99 5.84 -12.86
N LEU A 17 14.58 4.87 -12.15
CA LEU A 17 14.20 3.46 -12.24
C LEU A 17 12.78 3.26 -11.73
N THR A 18 12.03 2.42 -12.44
CA THR A 18 10.68 2.00 -12.08
C THR A 18 10.53 0.50 -12.16
N CYS A 19 9.65 -0.03 -11.32
CA CYS A 19 9.18 -1.41 -11.35
C CYS A 19 7.64 -1.33 -11.40
N GLU A 20 7.02 -1.96 -12.40
CA GLU A 20 5.58 -1.83 -12.65
C GLU A 20 5.12 -0.35 -12.65
N TYR A 21 5.87 0.52 -13.34
CA TYR A 21 5.65 1.98 -13.47
C TYR A 21 5.77 2.80 -12.17
N ARG A 22 6.23 2.20 -11.08
CA ARG A 22 6.33 2.86 -9.77
C ARG A 22 7.77 2.88 -9.29
N THR A 23 8.12 3.90 -8.52
CA THR A 23 9.40 3.98 -7.82
C THR A 23 9.33 3.16 -6.53
N ASP A 24 10.27 2.24 -6.36
CA ASP A 24 10.41 1.37 -5.18
C ASP A 24 9.09 0.78 -4.65
N PRO A 25 8.25 0.14 -5.50
CA PRO A 25 6.92 -0.31 -5.09
C PRO A 25 6.99 -1.40 -4.02
N VAL A 26 5.99 -1.38 -3.14
CA VAL A 26 5.87 -2.31 -2.01
C VAL A 26 4.67 -3.23 -2.22
N GLY A 27 4.85 -4.53 -2.00
CA GLY A 27 3.76 -5.50 -1.97
C GLY A 27 3.23 -5.94 -3.34
N LEU A 28 4.06 -5.98 -4.38
CA LEU A 28 3.66 -6.41 -5.72
C LEU A 28 3.34 -7.92 -5.79
N ASP A 29 2.21 -8.27 -6.38
CA ASP A 29 1.81 -9.66 -6.64
C ASP A 29 2.14 -10.14 -8.07
N VAL A 30 3.05 -9.45 -8.76
CA VAL A 30 3.47 -9.78 -10.12
C VAL A 30 4.71 -10.68 -10.06
N PRO A 31 4.64 -11.96 -10.45
CA PRO A 31 5.78 -12.89 -10.32
C PRO A 31 6.96 -12.56 -11.23
N ARG A 32 6.69 -11.87 -12.34
CA ARG A 32 7.68 -11.37 -13.31
C ARG A 32 7.45 -9.88 -13.51
N PRO A 33 7.86 -9.03 -12.55
CA PRO A 33 7.63 -7.60 -12.65
C PRO A 33 8.42 -7.02 -13.82
N ARG A 34 7.88 -5.94 -14.38
CA ARG A 34 8.44 -5.19 -15.49
C ARG A 34 9.27 -4.03 -14.98
N LEU A 35 10.51 -3.94 -15.45
CA LEU A 35 11.46 -2.92 -15.07
C LEU A 35 11.53 -1.83 -16.14
N GLY A 36 11.75 -0.59 -15.71
CA GLY A 36 11.91 0.56 -16.60
C GLY A 36 12.94 1.55 -16.06
N TRP A 37 13.55 2.32 -16.96
CA TRP A 37 14.46 3.40 -16.65
C TRP A 37 14.39 4.48 -17.73
N VAL A 38 14.83 5.69 -17.41
CA VAL A 38 15.05 6.75 -18.39
C VAL A 38 16.55 7.01 -18.54
N LEU A 39 16.92 7.68 -19.63
CA LEU A 39 18.31 8.01 -19.92
C LEU A 39 18.56 9.49 -19.62
N LYS A 40 19.64 9.77 -18.91
CA LYS A 40 20.19 11.11 -18.76
C LYS A 40 21.45 11.24 -19.60
N ALA A 41 21.54 12.29 -20.41
CA ALA A 41 22.77 12.58 -21.14
C ALA A 41 23.88 13.02 -20.18
N ALA A 42 25.10 12.61 -20.45
CA ALA A 42 26.28 13.12 -19.74
C ALA A 42 26.61 14.57 -20.16
N ASP A 43 26.18 14.96 -21.35
CA ASP A 43 26.30 16.29 -21.94
C ASP A 43 24.99 16.64 -22.66
N ASP A 44 24.23 17.56 -22.07
CA ASP A 44 22.91 17.99 -22.55
C ASP A 44 22.97 18.85 -23.83
N THR A 45 24.17 19.24 -24.28
CA THR A 45 24.35 19.98 -25.55
C THR A 45 24.47 19.07 -26.77
N ARG A 46 24.73 17.78 -26.56
CA ARG A 46 24.83 16.80 -27.64
C ARG A 46 23.47 16.22 -28.00
N HIS A 47 23.33 15.80 -29.25
CA HIS A 47 22.15 15.14 -29.80
C HIS A 47 22.48 13.76 -30.36
N GLY A 48 21.45 12.91 -30.50
CA GLY A 48 21.57 11.59 -31.11
C GLY A 48 22.19 10.51 -30.21
N GLN A 49 22.39 10.79 -28.92
CA GLN A 49 22.76 9.77 -27.95
C GLN A 49 21.63 8.75 -27.82
N ARG A 50 21.99 7.47 -27.74
CA ARG A 50 21.01 6.39 -27.57
C ARG A 50 21.61 5.22 -26.82
N GLN A 51 20.74 4.44 -26.21
CA GLN A 51 21.10 3.12 -25.71
C GLN A 51 21.30 2.16 -26.90
N SER A 52 22.32 1.31 -26.81
CA SER A 52 22.55 0.18 -27.73
C SER A 52 22.45 -1.18 -27.04
N ALA A 53 22.64 -1.22 -25.73
CA ALA A 53 22.49 -2.42 -24.91
C ALA A 53 22.22 -2.07 -23.45
N TYR A 54 21.70 -3.02 -22.69
CA TYR A 54 21.55 -2.91 -21.24
C TYR A 54 22.01 -4.17 -20.50
N ARG A 55 22.31 -4.04 -19.21
CA ARG A 55 22.55 -5.14 -18.27
C ARG A 55 21.92 -4.83 -16.93
N ILE A 56 21.13 -5.78 -16.43
CA ILE A 56 20.39 -5.68 -15.18
C ILE A 56 20.97 -6.66 -14.16
N PHE A 57 21.15 -6.19 -12.93
CA PHE A 57 21.37 -7.05 -11.77
C PHE A 57 20.17 -6.96 -10.83
N VAL A 58 19.73 -8.12 -10.35
CA VAL A 58 18.74 -8.26 -9.27
C VAL A 58 19.30 -9.17 -8.18
N SER A 59 19.13 -8.78 -6.93
CA SER A 59 19.42 -9.61 -5.77
C SER A 59 18.36 -9.47 -4.68
N HIS A 60 18.23 -10.48 -3.83
CA HIS A 60 17.49 -10.37 -2.57
C HIS A 60 18.31 -9.71 -1.45
N SER A 61 19.51 -9.20 -1.74
CA SER A 61 20.44 -8.57 -0.81
C SER A 61 20.96 -7.26 -1.38
N ARG A 62 20.76 -6.17 -0.63
CA ARG A 62 21.29 -4.85 -0.99
C ARG A 62 22.81 -4.88 -1.15
N ALA A 63 23.50 -5.54 -0.22
CA ALA A 63 24.95 -5.66 -0.22
C ALA A 63 25.48 -6.43 -1.45
N SER A 64 24.74 -7.42 -1.94
CA SER A 64 25.11 -8.17 -3.15
C SER A 64 24.97 -7.31 -4.40
N VAL A 65 23.82 -6.65 -4.58
CA VAL A 65 23.60 -5.75 -5.73
C VAL A 65 24.60 -4.61 -5.72
N ASP A 66 24.88 -3.99 -4.58
CA ASP A 66 25.85 -2.88 -4.50
C ASP A 66 27.26 -3.32 -4.93
N LYS A 67 27.62 -4.61 -4.75
CA LYS A 67 28.85 -5.24 -5.24
C LYS A 67 28.79 -5.75 -6.70
N ASN A 68 27.76 -5.37 -7.47
CA ASN A 68 27.53 -5.84 -8.85
C ASN A 68 27.26 -7.35 -8.96
N THR A 69 26.61 -7.95 -7.95
CA THR A 69 26.21 -9.35 -7.96
C THR A 69 24.69 -9.48 -8.10
N GLY A 70 24.25 -10.09 -9.20
CA GLY A 70 22.85 -10.40 -9.48
C GLY A 70 22.50 -11.86 -9.18
N ASP A 71 22.46 -12.27 -7.91
CA ASP A 71 22.20 -13.66 -7.53
C ASP A 71 20.77 -14.15 -7.82
N MET A 72 19.81 -13.23 -8.00
CA MET A 72 18.46 -13.51 -8.49
C MET A 72 18.37 -13.39 -10.00
N TRP A 73 19.03 -12.39 -10.58
CA TRP A 73 19.14 -12.22 -12.01
C TRP A 73 20.37 -11.40 -12.39
N ASP A 74 21.14 -11.92 -13.35
CA ASP A 74 22.07 -11.16 -14.16
C ASP A 74 21.62 -11.36 -15.61
N SER A 75 21.18 -10.29 -16.27
CA SER A 75 20.70 -10.41 -17.65
C SER A 75 21.82 -10.67 -18.66
N GLY A 76 23.09 -10.50 -18.27
CA GLY A 76 24.16 -10.25 -19.21
C GLY A 76 23.93 -8.94 -19.99
N TRP A 77 24.79 -8.66 -20.96
CA TRP A 77 24.54 -7.57 -21.90
C TRP A 77 23.52 -8.03 -22.95
N ILE A 78 22.39 -7.35 -23.02
CA ILE A 78 21.34 -7.56 -24.03
C ILE A 78 21.44 -6.41 -25.04
N ALA A 79 21.66 -6.74 -26.32
CA ALA A 79 21.69 -5.76 -27.41
C ALA A 79 20.27 -5.31 -27.75
N SER A 80 19.84 -4.20 -27.17
CA SER A 80 18.50 -3.61 -27.32
C SER A 80 18.52 -2.16 -26.84
N ASP A 81 17.73 -1.32 -27.50
CA ASP A 81 17.44 0.06 -27.09
C ASP A 81 16.17 0.17 -26.23
N GLU A 82 15.48 -0.95 -25.97
CA GLU A 82 14.35 -0.99 -25.05
C GLU A 82 14.79 -0.61 -23.62
N MET A 83 14.00 0.24 -22.97
CA MET A 83 14.25 0.74 -21.61
C MET A 83 13.00 0.73 -20.73
N GLN A 84 11.89 0.20 -21.24
CA GLN A 84 10.60 0.17 -20.57
C GLN A 84 10.00 -1.21 -20.69
N GLN A 85 9.22 -1.60 -19.69
CA GLN A 85 8.51 -2.87 -19.63
C GLN A 85 9.41 -4.12 -19.74
N ILE A 86 10.67 -4.03 -19.30
CA ILE A 86 11.60 -5.16 -19.37
C ILE A 86 11.19 -6.20 -18.33
N GLU A 87 10.54 -7.27 -18.79
CA GLU A 87 10.08 -8.35 -17.92
C GLU A 87 11.26 -9.02 -17.22
N TYR A 88 11.14 -9.20 -15.91
CA TYR A 88 12.08 -9.96 -15.11
C TYR A 88 12.17 -11.43 -15.57
N LYS A 89 13.39 -11.88 -15.91
CA LYS A 89 13.68 -13.24 -16.41
C LYS A 89 14.61 -14.04 -15.49
N GLY A 90 14.72 -13.64 -14.24
CA GLY A 90 15.57 -14.30 -13.26
C GLY A 90 14.94 -15.51 -12.58
N LYS A 91 15.55 -15.93 -11.47
CA LYS A 91 15.03 -16.99 -10.61
C LYS A 91 13.63 -16.65 -10.08
N PRO A 92 12.75 -17.64 -9.82
CA PRO A 92 11.43 -17.39 -9.25
C PRO A 92 11.49 -16.48 -8.01
N LEU A 93 10.68 -15.43 -8.01
CA LEU A 93 10.51 -14.57 -6.85
C LEU A 93 9.72 -15.31 -5.76
N GLN A 94 9.87 -14.86 -4.52
CA GLN A 94 9.13 -15.35 -3.37
C GLN A 94 8.23 -14.25 -2.84
N SER A 95 7.08 -14.63 -2.30
CA SER A 95 6.17 -13.74 -1.59
C SER A 95 6.83 -13.13 -0.35
N ASP A 96 6.35 -11.95 0.06
CA ASP A 96 6.80 -11.20 1.22
C ASP A 96 8.33 -11.06 1.30
N ARG A 97 8.93 -10.55 0.22
CA ARG A 97 10.38 -10.37 0.11
C ARG A 97 10.76 -9.12 -0.66
N THR A 98 11.82 -8.47 -0.21
CA THR A 98 12.41 -7.31 -0.89
C THR A 98 13.51 -7.76 -1.84
N TYR A 99 13.50 -7.19 -3.05
CA TYR A 99 14.52 -7.35 -4.06
C TYR A 99 15.11 -5.99 -4.41
N PHE A 100 16.41 -5.99 -4.70
CA PHE A 100 17.20 -4.83 -5.05
C PHE A 100 17.71 -5.00 -6.46
N TRP A 101 17.76 -3.93 -7.22
CA TRP A 101 18.21 -3.99 -8.60
C TRP A 101 18.87 -2.71 -9.07
N LYS A 102 19.63 -2.84 -10.14
CA LYS A 102 20.24 -1.72 -10.85
C LYS A 102 20.50 -2.11 -12.30
N VAL A 103 20.64 -1.10 -13.15
CA VAL A 103 20.87 -1.26 -14.58
C VAL A 103 22.08 -0.46 -15.02
N ALA A 104 22.85 -0.99 -15.96
CA ALA A 104 23.85 -0.26 -16.74
C ALA A 104 23.46 -0.34 -18.21
N VAL A 105 23.85 0.67 -19.00
CA VAL A 105 23.55 0.74 -20.43
C VAL A 105 24.85 0.89 -21.23
N LYS A 106 24.81 0.62 -22.53
CA LYS A 106 25.84 1.04 -23.49
C LYS A 106 25.28 2.15 -24.36
N ASP A 107 26.11 3.14 -24.65
CA ASP A 107 25.75 4.26 -25.52
C ASP A 107 25.82 3.92 -27.01
N GLU A 108 25.69 4.93 -27.87
CA GLU A 108 25.70 4.80 -29.33
C GLU A 108 27.02 4.27 -29.89
N LYS A 109 28.10 4.33 -29.09
CA LYS A 109 29.45 3.87 -29.44
C LYS A 109 29.81 2.55 -28.74
N GLY A 110 28.86 1.94 -28.03
CA GLY A 110 29.07 0.70 -27.28
C GLY A 110 29.81 0.88 -25.95
N VAL A 111 29.96 2.12 -25.48
CA VAL A 111 30.65 2.43 -24.22
C VAL A 111 29.68 2.24 -23.05
N ALA A 112 30.06 1.38 -22.10
CA ALA A 112 29.24 1.07 -20.93
C ALA A 112 29.20 2.23 -19.94
N SER A 113 28.01 2.54 -19.44
CA SER A 113 27.78 3.46 -18.32
C SER A 113 28.18 2.81 -16.99
N PRO A 114 28.40 3.61 -15.94
CA PRO A 114 28.22 3.13 -14.57
C PRO A 114 26.81 2.55 -14.39
N PHE A 115 26.66 1.64 -13.41
CA PHE A 115 25.34 1.23 -12.98
C PHE A 115 24.57 2.39 -12.35
N SER A 116 23.25 2.37 -12.49
CA SER A 116 22.33 3.26 -11.79
C SER A 116 22.50 3.18 -10.27
N LYS A 117 21.88 4.14 -9.56
CA LYS A 117 21.58 3.94 -8.14
C LYS A 117 20.74 2.67 -7.97
N THR A 118 20.98 1.96 -6.88
CA THR A 118 20.22 0.75 -6.53
C THR A 118 18.79 1.13 -6.16
N ALA A 119 17.84 0.62 -6.93
CA ALA A 119 16.41 0.67 -6.67
C ALA A 119 15.94 -0.65 -6.05
N GLN A 120 14.68 -0.73 -5.65
CA GLN A 120 14.11 -1.92 -5.02
C GLN A 120 12.66 -2.16 -5.43
N TRP A 121 12.12 -3.31 -5.06
CA TRP A 121 10.69 -3.53 -4.89
C TRP A 121 10.49 -4.59 -3.82
N SER A 122 9.29 -4.66 -3.23
CA SER A 122 8.91 -5.84 -2.44
C SER A 122 7.73 -6.56 -3.08
N THR A 123 7.71 -7.87 -2.89
CA THR A 123 6.62 -8.74 -3.30
C THR A 123 5.56 -8.79 -2.21
N GLY A 124 4.30 -8.93 -2.64
CA GLY A 124 3.17 -9.24 -1.79
C GLY A 124 3.02 -10.75 -1.60
N LEU A 125 1.78 -11.22 -1.53
CA LEU A 125 1.42 -12.63 -1.60
C LEU A 125 0.94 -12.96 -3.01
N PHE A 126 1.54 -13.97 -3.65
CA PHE A 126 1.28 -14.33 -5.03
C PHE A 126 0.03 -15.19 -5.21
N THR A 127 -0.29 -16.04 -4.25
CA THR A 127 -1.43 -16.97 -4.37
C THR A 127 -2.44 -16.79 -3.24
N GLN A 128 -3.68 -17.23 -3.48
CA GLN A 128 -4.76 -17.11 -2.49
C GLN A 128 -4.50 -18.01 -1.27
N GLU A 129 -3.83 -19.14 -1.48
CA GLU A 129 -3.55 -20.16 -0.48
C GLU A 129 -2.51 -19.68 0.57
N GLU A 130 -1.74 -18.64 0.26
CA GLU A 130 -0.80 -18.02 1.20
C GLU A 130 -1.51 -17.23 2.31
N TRP A 131 -2.76 -16.82 2.05
CA TRP A 131 -3.62 -16.20 3.04
C TRP A 131 -4.18 -17.26 3.98
N THR A 132 -3.71 -17.22 5.23
CA THR A 132 -4.27 -18.04 6.32
C THR A 132 -5.19 -17.24 7.25
N ALA A 133 -5.26 -15.94 7.04
CA ALA A 133 -6.14 -15.03 7.74
C ALA A 133 -7.60 -15.18 7.29
N ARG A 134 -8.52 -14.87 8.19
CA ARG A 134 -9.96 -14.89 7.97
C ARG A 134 -10.46 -13.48 7.70
N TRP A 135 -11.46 -13.35 6.83
CA TRP A 135 -12.21 -12.12 6.71
C TRP A 135 -12.97 -11.87 8.00
N ILE A 136 -12.85 -10.67 8.54
CA ILE A 136 -13.56 -10.24 9.74
C ILE A 136 -14.32 -8.94 9.51
N GLY A 137 -15.43 -8.77 10.23
CA GLY A 137 -16.26 -7.58 10.24
C GLY A 137 -16.97 -7.40 11.58
N ALA A 138 -17.73 -6.32 11.70
CA ALA A 138 -18.62 -6.11 12.85
C ALA A 138 -19.92 -6.90 12.66
N SER A 139 -20.78 -6.95 13.67
CA SER A 139 -22.07 -7.65 13.58
C SER A 139 -23.12 -6.92 12.75
N GLU A 140 -22.94 -5.61 12.61
CA GLU A 140 -23.87 -4.68 12.01
C GLU A 140 -23.86 -4.86 10.48
N VAL A 141 -25.04 -4.92 9.87
CA VAL A 141 -25.25 -4.98 8.42
C VAL A 141 -26.27 -3.91 8.04
N TYR A 142 -25.96 -3.11 7.03
CA TYR A 142 -26.88 -2.09 6.55
C TYR A 142 -28.04 -2.70 5.78
N ASP A 143 -29.27 -2.44 6.23
CA ASP A 143 -30.50 -2.83 5.56
C ASP A 143 -31.25 -1.56 5.08
N PRO A 144 -31.31 -1.29 3.76
CA PRO A 144 -32.03 -0.13 3.25
C PRO A 144 -33.53 -0.17 3.51
N ALA A 145 -34.12 -1.35 3.78
CA ALA A 145 -35.52 -1.47 4.15
C ALA A 145 -35.80 -0.91 5.55
N GLN A 146 -34.78 -0.76 6.39
CA GLN A 146 -34.87 -0.21 7.75
C GLN A 146 -34.55 1.29 7.83
N GLY A 147 -34.42 1.95 6.66
CA GLY A 147 -34.18 3.39 6.54
C GLY A 147 -32.70 3.73 6.26
N GLY A 148 -32.29 4.94 6.67
CA GLY A 148 -30.93 5.43 6.44
C GLY A 148 -29.85 4.63 7.17
N ASN A 149 -28.60 4.72 6.69
CA ASN A 149 -27.48 4.01 7.29
C ASN A 149 -27.21 4.50 8.73
N LYS A 150 -27.15 3.55 9.66
CA LYS A 150 -26.87 3.78 11.08
C LYS A 150 -25.55 3.15 11.54
N MET A 151 -24.83 2.49 10.64
CA MET A 151 -23.58 1.81 10.92
C MET A 151 -22.46 2.82 11.13
N TYR A 152 -21.80 2.74 12.28
CA TYR A 152 -20.56 3.44 12.53
C TYR A 152 -19.41 2.67 11.89
N ASP A 153 -18.42 3.41 11.43
CA ASP A 153 -17.19 2.85 10.88
C ASP A 153 -16.45 2.09 11.99
N PRO A 154 -16.30 0.76 11.89
CA PRO A 154 -15.83 -0.04 13.01
C PRO A 154 -14.30 0.05 13.16
N TRP A 155 -13.87 0.18 14.42
CA TRP A 155 -12.50 -0.12 14.82
C TRP A 155 -12.35 -1.61 15.11
N PHE A 156 -11.19 -2.15 14.76
CA PHE A 156 -10.74 -3.48 15.16
C PHE A 156 -9.39 -3.38 15.83
N ARG A 157 -9.14 -4.20 16.85
CA ARG A 157 -7.83 -4.26 17.49
C ARG A 157 -7.43 -5.67 17.87
N LYS A 158 -6.12 -5.90 17.88
CA LYS A 158 -5.49 -7.12 18.39
C LYS A 158 -4.27 -6.78 19.22
N SER A 159 -4.28 -7.22 20.47
CA SER A 159 -3.09 -7.22 21.34
C SER A 159 -2.32 -8.53 21.18
N PHE A 160 -1.00 -8.44 21.19
CA PHE A 160 -0.09 -9.60 21.18
C PHE A 160 1.24 -9.24 21.83
N ASN A 161 2.07 -10.25 22.13
CA ASN A 161 3.37 -10.06 22.76
C ASN A 161 4.51 -10.55 21.85
N LEU A 162 5.55 -9.74 21.72
CA LEU A 162 6.78 -10.09 21.01
C LEU A 162 7.93 -10.26 22.00
N LYS A 163 8.73 -11.32 21.84
CA LYS A 163 9.91 -11.53 22.69
C LYS A 163 11.04 -10.55 22.40
N LYS A 164 11.18 -10.11 21.14
CA LYS A 164 12.22 -9.18 20.67
C LYS A 164 11.61 -8.25 19.61
N LYS A 165 12.25 -7.10 19.38
CA LYS A 165 11.91 -6.21 18.27
C LYS A 165 12.21 -6.93 16.95
N PRO A 166 11.27 -6.95 15.99
CA PRO A 166 11.50 -7.60 14.72
C PRO A 166 12.40 -6.79 13.80
N ALA A 167 13.10 -7.48 12.90
CA ALA A 167 13.87 -6.85 11.84
C ALA A 167 13.00 -6.53 10.61
N ARG A 168 11.93 -7.31 10.41
CA ARG A 168 11.02 -7.16 9.27
C ARG A 168 9.62 -7.62 9.67
N GLY A 169 8.60 -6.97 9.12
CA GLY A 169 7.21 -7.31 9.31
C GLY A 169 6.34 -6.44 8.42
N THR A 170 5.79 -7.05 7.38
CA THR A 170 4.87 -6.40 6.44
C THR A 170 3.46 -6.87 6.76
N LEU A 171 2.54 -5.96 7.03
CA LEU A 171 1.12 -6.27 7.13
C LEU A 171 0.45 -6.09 5.77
N PHE A 172 -0.04 -7.17 5.19
CA PHE A 172 -0.89 -7.13 4.01
C PHE A 172 -2.33 -6.98 4.44
N VAL A 173 -3.03 -5.95 3.95
CA VAL A 173 -4.41 -5.65 4.35
C VAL A 173 -5.28 -5.49 3.11
N ALA A 174 -6.31 -6.33 2.99
CA ALA A 174 -7.36 -6.20 2.00
C ALA A 174 -8.69 -5.87 2.68
N SER A 175 -9.46 -4.94 2.12
CA SER A 175 -10.78 -4.60 2.64
C SER A 175 -11.82 -4.46 1.54
N VAL A 176 -13.08 -4.64 1.92
CA VAL A 176 -14.25 -4.15 1.18
C VAL A 176 -14.78 -2.95 1.96
N GLY A 177 -14.88 -1.79 1.29
CA GLY A 177 -14.85 -0.49 1.96
C GLY A 177 -13.40 -0.01 2.11
N TYR A 178 -13.17 0.98 2.98
CA TYR A 178 -11.85 1.56 3.20
C TYR A 178 -11.19 1.04 4.49
N HIS A 179 -9.88 1.20 4.64
CA HIS A 179 -9.18 0.93 5.89
C HIS A 179 -8.06 1.91 6.20
N GLU A 180 -7.79 2.08 7.49
CA GLU A 180 -6.55 2.63 8.01
C GLU A 180 -5.86 1.64 8.95
N VAL A 181 -4.53 1.69 9.02
CA VAL A 181 -3.71 0.81 9.86
C VAL A 181 -3.02 1.63 10.95
N TYR A 182 -3.07 1.14 12.19
CA TYR A 182 -2.38 1.72 13.33
C TYR A 182 -1.57 0.65 14.06
N VAL A 183 -0.38 1.01 14.55
CA VAL A 183 0.43 0.17 15.43
C VAL A 183 0.88 1.00 16.61
N ASN A 184 0.54 0.55 17.83
CA ASN A 184 0.91 1.21 19.09
C ASN A 184 0.60 2.72 19.10
N GLY A 185 -0.58 3.11 18.60
CA GLY A 185 -1.03 4.51 18.53
C GLY A 185 -0.59 5.27 17.28
N ARG A 186 0.37 4.77 16.51
CA ARG A 186 0.88 5.44 15.30
C ARG A 186 0.15 4.93 14.06
N LYS A 187 -0.38 5.84 13.23
CA LYS A 187 -0.87 5.51 11.88
C LYS A 187 0.29 5.03 11.01
N ILE A 188 0.11 3.92 10.31
CA ILE A 188 1.11 3.35 9.42
C ILE A 188 0.81 3.80 8.00
N ASP A 189 1.79 4.50 7.41
CA ASP A 189 1.66 5.20 6.14
C ASP A 189 0.62 6.37 6.19
N HIS A 190 0.54 7.16 5.12
CA HIS A 190 -0.35 8.31 5.00
C HIS A 190 -1.39 8.27 3.87
N PRO A 191 -1.70 7.12 3.22
CA PRO A 191 -2.70 7.13 2.19
C PRO A 191 -4.08 7.27 2.81
N VAL A 192 -5.01 7.81 2.03
CA VAL A 192 -6.39 8.06 2.43
C VAL A 192 -7.32 7.38 1.45
N LEU A 193 -8.52 7.01 1.91
CA LEU A 193 -9.51 6.34 1.04
C LEU A 193 -8.91 5.10 0.33
N GLU A 194 -8.16 4.27 1.07
CA GLU A 194 -7.59 3.03 0.57
C GLU A 194 -8.38 1.80 1.02
N PRO A 195 -8.45 0.73 0.20
CA PRO A 195 -7.84 0.58 -1.12
C PRO A 195 -8.57 1.32 -2.23
N ALA A 196 -7.93 1.43 -3.39
CA ALA A 196 -8.58 1.78 -4.65
C ALA A 196 -9.78 0.86 -4.93
N VAL A 197 -10.88 1.47 -5.34
CA VAL A 197 -12.17 0.79 -5.56
C VAL A 197 -12.04 -0.21 -6.71
N THR A 198 -12.62 -1.39 -6.52
CA THR A 198 -12.74 -2.42 -7.56
C THR A 198 -14.14 -3.01 -7.57
N ASP A 199 -14.44 -3.86 -8.57
CA ASP A 199 -15.63 -4.70 -8.54
C ASP A 199 -15.56 -5.69 -7.36
N HIS A 200 -16.16 -5.30 -6.23
CA HIS A 200 -16.21 -6.08 -5.00
C HIS A 200 -17.16 -7.27 -5.08
N THR A 201 -17.82 -7.53 -6.23
CA THR A 201 -18.43 -8.85 -6.46
C THR A 201 -17.36 -9.93 -6.69
N LYS A 202 -16.15 -9.54 -7.12
CA LYS A 202 -15.07 -10.44 -7.56
C LYS A 202 -13.77 -10.28 -6.79
N ARG A 203 -13.38 -9.05 -6.44
CA ARG A 203 -12.02 -8.72 -6.00
C ARG A 203 -11.98 -7.77 -4.82
N ALA A 204 -11.00 -7.98 -3.96
CA ALA A 204 -10.55 -6.96 -3.01
C ALA A 204 -9.05 -6.70 -3.25
N ARG A 205 -8.70 -5.42 -3.28
CA ARG A 205 -7.30 -5.00 -3.38
C ARG A 205 -6.67 -5.03 -2.00
N TYR A 206 -5.42 -5.46 -1.93
CA TYR A 206 -4.62 -5.35 -0.72
C TYR A 206 -3.45 -4.38 -0.89
N LEU A 207 -3.08 -3.76 0.22
CA LEU A 207 -1.88 -2.93 0.37
C LEU A 207 -0.92 -3.60 1.35
N ALA A 208 0.34 -3.19 1.30
CA ALA A 208 1.40 -3.71 2.15
C ALA A 208 1.98 -2.58 3.02
N TYR A 209 1.97 -2.78 4.34
CA TYR A 209 2.38 -1.79 5.32
C TYR A 209 3.59 -2.31 6.11
N ASP A 210 4.72 -1.58 6.09
CA ASP A 210 5.85 -1.91 6.96
C ASP A 210 5.53 -1.52 8.41
N ILE A 211 5.27 -2.53 9.24
CA ILE A 211 4.90 -2.36 10.64
C ILE A 211 6.09 -2.55 11.59
N ALA A 212 7.20 -3.14 11.13
CA ALA A 212 8.33 -3.46 12.00
C ALA A 212 8.91 -2.25 12.76
N PRO A 213 9.04 -1.05 12.17
CA PRO A 213 9.55 0.12 12.88
C PRO A 213 8.69 0.54 14.08
N ALA A 214 7.37 0.31 14.02
CA ALA A 214 6.41 0.70 15.04
C ALA A 214 6.19 -0.38 16.12
N LEU A 215 6.75 -1.58 15.93
CA LEU A 215 6.68 -2.68 16.89
C LEU A 215 7.80 -2.59 17.95
N GLN A 216 7.53 -3.14 19.13
CA GLN A 216 8.43 -3.15 20.29
C GLN A 216 8.50 -4.54 20.96
N PRO A 217 9.53 -4.84 21.77
CA PRO A 217 9.49 -5.98 22.68
C PRO A 217 8.33 -5.83 23.69
N GLY A 218 7.74 -6.95 24.11
CA GLY A 218 6.58 -6.98 24.99
C GLY A 218 5.26 -6.76 24.25
N LYS A 219 4.31 -6.09 24.91
CA LYS A 219 2.94 -5.90 24.41
C LYS A 219 2.91 -4.92 23.23
N ASN A 220 2.20 -5.31 22.19
CA ASN A 220 1.91 -4.49 21.01
C ASN A 220 0.40 -4.55 20.72
N VAL A 221 -0.08 -3.52 20.01
CA VAL A 221 -1.44 -3.46 19.47
C VAL A 221 -1.38 -3.09 18.00
N ILE A 222 -2.09 -3.85 17.17
CA ILE A 222 -2.48 -3.42 15.82
C ILE A 222 -3.95 -2.99 15.89
N GLY A 223 -4.23 -1.81 15.34
CA GLY A 223 -5.57 -1.28 15.13
C GLY A 223 -5.88 -1.20 13.63
N LEU A 224 -7.10 -1.54 13.24
CA LEU A 224 -7.65 -1.31 11.90
C LEU A 224 -8.89 -0.45 12.06
N TRP A 225 -9.06 0.57 11.23
CA TRP A 225 -10.29 1.36 11.19
C TRP A 225 -10.91 1.22 9.82
N LEU A 226 -12.10 0.62 9.72
CA LEU A 226 -12.75 0.39 8.44
C LEU A 226 -13.79 1.47 8.13
N GLY A 227 -13.79 1.96 6.89
CA GLY A 227 -14.81 2.87 6.37
C GLY A 227 -15.91 2.11 5.64
N THR A 228 -17.17 2.38 6.01
CA THR A 228 -18.36 1.69 5.49
C THR A 228 -18.50 1.87 3.97
N SER A 229 -18.66 3.10 3.47
CA SER A 229 -18.51 3.50 2.06
C SER A 229 -18.87 2.41 1.01
N TRP A 230 -17.92 2.02 0.14
CA TRP A 230 -18.16 1.06 -0.95
C TRP A 230 -18.59 -0.34 -0.50
N SER A 231 -18.46 -0.69 0.78
CA SER A 231 -18.97 -1.97 1.29
C SER A 231 -20.49 -2.07 1.29
N ILE A 232 -21.20 -0.95 1.26
CA ILE A 232 -22.66 -0.92 1.25
C ILE A 232 -23.24 -0.59 -0.13
N TYR A 233 -22.39 -0.41 -1.14
CA TYR A 233 -22.82 -0.10 -2.50
C TYR A 233 -23.68 -1.24 -3.06
N ALA A 234 -24.93 -0.93 -3.39
CA ALA A 234 -25.94 -1.94 -3.70
C ALA A 234 -25.53 -2.96 -4.80
N PRO A 235 -24.85 -2.54 -5.90
CA PRO A 235 -24.36 -3.47 -6.92
C PRO A 235 -23.29 -4.48 -6.47
N TYR A 236 -22.63 -4.26 -5.32
CA TYR A 236 -21.59 -5.18 -4.81
C TYR A 236 -22.13 -6.26 -3.88
N VAL A 237 -23.42 -6.22 -3.55
CA VAL A 237 -24.03 -7.15 -2.60
C VAL A 237 -24.25 -8.51 -3.24
N THR A 238 -23.73 -9.54 -2.59
CA THR A 238 -23.96 -10.95 -2.94
C THR A 238 -24.32 -11.73 -1.67
N SER A 239 -24.77 -12.98 -1.81
CA SER A 239 -25.14 -13.82 -0.66
C SER A 239 -24.01 -13.99 0.37
N ASP A 240 -22.76 -13.95 -0.08
CA ASP A 240 -21.53 -14.07 0.73
C ASP A 240 -20.88 -12.72 1.09
N LYS A 241 -21.43 -11.60 0.62
CA LYS A 241 -20.92 -10.24 0.83
C LYS A 241 -22.07 -9.31 1.24
N PRO A 242 -22.46 -9.33 2.52
CA PRO A 242 -23.48 -8.43 3.03
C PRO A 242 -22.98 -6.98 3.06
N ARG A 243 -23.91 -6.04 3.21
CA ARG A 243 -23.63 -4.59 3.28
C ARG A 243 -22.96 -4.20 4.60
N THR A 244 -21.68 -4.53 4.74
CA THR A 244 -20.86 -4.23 5.92
C THR A 244 -19.38 -4.21 5.54
N PRO A 245 -18.56 -3.33 6.11
CA PRO A 245 -17.13 -3.33 5.83
C PRO A 245 -16.49 -4.58 6.44
N ILE A 246 -15.67 -5.24 5.64
CA ILE A 246 -14.93 -6.45 6.03
C ILE A 246 -13.46 -6.30 5.65
N VAL A 247 -12.59 -6.94 6.42
CA VAL A 247 -11.14 -6.88 6.25
C VAL A 247 -10.51 -8.25 6.44
N VAL A 248 -9.48 -8.54 5.66
CA VAL A 248 -8.54 -9.64 5.92
C VAL A 248 -7.14 -9.04 5.98
N ALA A 249 -6.39 -9.38 7.04
CA ALA A 249 -5.04 -8.89 7.20
C ALA A 249 -4.10 -9.98 7.75
N GLN A 250 -2.87 -10.00 7.23
CA GLN A 250 -1.85 -10.96 7.66
C GLN A 250 -0.46 -10.34 7.63
N ALA A 251 0.36 -10.64 8.64
CA ALA A 251 1.77 -10.32 8.68
C ALA A 251 2.58 -11.52 9.18
N ASP A 252 3.66 -11.86 8.48
CA ASP A 252 4.75 -12.64 9.05
C ASP A 252 5.81 -11.69 9.59
N ILE A 253 6.25 -11.94 10.82
CA ILE A 253 7.23 -11.13 11.54
C ILE A 253 8.52 -11.92 11.65
N TYR A 254 9.65 -11.30 11.31
CA TYR A 254 10.95 -11.96 11.21
C TYR A 254 12.00 -11.34 12.12
N ASN A 255 12.92 -12.17 12.61
CA ASN A 255 14.10 -11.73 13.34
C ASN A 255 15.22 -11.29 12.37
N THR A 256 16.35 -10.84 12.93
CA THR A 256 17.53 -10.39 12.17
C THR A 256 18.18 -11.50 11.34
N ASN A 257 17.93 -12.77 11.67
CA ASN A 257 18.46 -13.92 10.93
C ASN A 257 17.52 -14.36 9.80
N GLY A 258 16.37 -13.69 9.63
CA GLY A 258 15.37 -14.04 8.63
C GLY A 258 14.43 -15.17 9.05
N GLU A 259 14.44 -15.60 10.31
CA GLU A 259 13.53 -16.63 10.81
C GLU A 259 12.19 -16.00 11.22
N ARG A 260 11.08 -16.65 10.86
CA ARG A 260 9.74 -16.20 11.24
C ARG A 260 9.52 -16.40 12.75
N MET A 261 9.31 -15.31 13.46
CA MET A 261 9.04 -15.25 14.89
C MET A 261 7.56 -15.49 15.22
N MET A 262 6.66 -14.94 14.40
CA MET A 262 5.22 -14.93 14.64
C MET A 262 4.48 -14.65 13.33
N ARG A 263 3.28 -15.23 13.19
CA ARG A 263 2.28 -14.79 12.24
C ARG A 263 1.17 -14.08 13.00
N ILE A 264 0.77 -12.91 12.50
CA ILE A 264 -0.44 -12.22 12.92
C ILE A 264 -1.43 -12.34 11.77
N ALA A 265 -2.66 -12.74 12.08
CA ALA A 265 -3.72 -12.91 11.10
C ALA A 265 -5.05 -12.42 11.69
N THR A 266 -5.93 -11.88 10.85
CA THR A 266 -7.32 -11.60 11.24
C THR A 266 -8.07 -12.90 11.49
N ASP A 267 -8.81 -12.95 12.59
CA ASP A 267 -9.62 -14.08 13.05
C ASP A 267 -10.64 -13.58 14.10
N GLU A 268 -11.48 -14.48 14.61
CA GLU A 268 -12.51 -14.21 15.62
C GLU A 268 -11.98 -13.70 16.97
N SER A 269 -10.66 -13.77 17.20
CA SER A 269 -10.03 -13.29 18.44
C SER A 269 -9.70 -11.79 18.40
N TRP A 270 -9.87 -11.15 17.25
CA TRP A 270 -9.89 -9.70 17.13
C TRP A 270 -11.12 -9.13 17.83
N LYS A 271 -10.97 -7.93 18.39
CA LYS A 271 -12.05 -7.20 19.03
C LYS A 271 -12.47 -6.01 18.20
N THR A 272 -13.74 -5.64 18.26
CA THR A 272 -14.34 -4.55 17.50
C THR A 272 -15.18 -3.62 18.38
N HIS A 273 -15.20 -2.34 17.99
CA HIS A 273 -15.97 -1.28 18.63
C HIS A 273 -16.36 -0.23 17.57
N PRO A 274 -17.57 0.35 17.62
CA PRO A 274 -17.94 1.46 16.74
C PRO A 274 -17.03 2.68 16.98
N SER A 275 -16.50 3.31 15.93
CA SER A 275 -15.82 4.60 16.06
C SER A 275 -16.85 5.74 16.25
N PRO A 276 -16.39 6.98 16.53
CA PRO A 276 -17.20 8.19 16.44
C PRO A 276 -17.70 8.53 15.03
N ASN A 277 -17.13 7.92 13.99
CA ASN A 277 -17.44 8.24 12.60
C ASN A 277 -18.59 7.38 12.06
N LYS A 278 -19.46 8.03 11.31
CA LYS A 278 -20.61 7.39 10.68
C LYS A 278 -20.92 8.03 9.33
N LEU A 279 -21.14 7.20 8.32
CA LEU A 279 -21.67 7.65 7.04
C LEU A 279 -23.14 8.09 7.17
N THR A 280 -23.52 9.18 6.49
CA THR A 280 -24.90 9.70 6.48
C THR A 280 -25.75 9.22 5.30
N GLY A 281 -25.11 8.87 4.18
CA GLY A 281 -25.77 8.41 2.95
C GLY A 281 -25.92 6.89 2.87
N ASN A 282 -26.61 6.45 1.81
CA ASN A 282 -26.72 5.03 1.45
C ASN A 282 -25.66 4.59 0.42
N TRP A 283 -24.71 5.49 0.11
CA TRP A 283 -23.59 5.29 -0.81
C TRP A 283 -24.03 4.92 -2.22
N GLY A 284 -25.06 5.58 -2.76
CA GLY A 284 -25.60 5.28 -4.09
C GLY A 284 -25.97 6.51 -4.92
N PHE A 285 -26.15 6.29 -6.22
CA PHE A 285 -26.70 7.28 -7.13
C PHE A 285 -28.22 7.37 -6.92
N GLY A 286 -28.72 8.53 -6.44
CA GLY A 286 -30.16 8.79 -6.28
C GLY A 286 -30.59 9.07 -4.84
N VAL A 287 -31.81 8.66 -4.49
CA VAL A 287 -32.42 8.95 -3.17
C VAL A 287 -31.61 8.30 -2.05
N GLY A 288 -31.11 9.13 -1.12
CA GLY A 288 -30.19 8.74 -0.04
C GLY A 288 -28.71 9.06 -0.32
N GLY A 289 -28.32 9.22 -1.59
CA GLY A 289 -27.03 9.76 -2.05
C GLY A 289 -25.75 9.09 -1.51
N TYR A 290 -24.61 9.64 -1.92
CA TYR A 290 -23.33 9.32 -1.28
C TYR A 290 -23.24 9.86 0.15
N GLY A 291 -23.86 11.02 0.39
CA GLY A 291 -23.86 11.69 1.70
C GLY A 291 -22.48 12.25 2.07
N GLY A 292 -22.31 12.54 3.35
CA GLY A 292 -21.02 12.86 3.99
C GLY A 292 -20.86 12.08 5.29
N GLU A 293 -19.96 12.55 6.15
CA GLU A 293 -19.63 11.90 7.42
C GLU A 293 -20.11 12.71 8.62
N ILE A 294 -20.49 12.01 9.70
CA ILE A 294 -20.70 12.59 11.02
C ILE A 294 -19.62 12.05 11.93
N TRP A 295 -18.91 12.96 12.59
CA TRP A 295 -18.06 12.68 13.73
C TRP A 295 -18.76 13.09 15.03
N ASP A 296 -19.09 12.13 15.89
CA ASP A 296 -19.67 12.40 17.21
C ASP A 296 -18.58 12.41 18.29
N ALA A 297 -18.03 13.60 18.58
CA ALA A 297 -16.96 13.77 19.56
C ALA A 297 -17.30 13.24 20.97
N ASN A 298 -18.58 13.10 21.33
CA ASN A 298 -18.99 12.51 22.62
C ASN A 298 -18.67 11.01 22.72
N LYS A 299 -18.39 10.36 21.59
CA LYS A 299 -18.08 8.94 21.49
C LYS A 299 -16.58 8.67 21.34
N GLU A 300 -15.75 9.70 21.39
CA GLU A 300 -14.30 9.54 21.27
C GLU A 300 -13.73 8.68 22.39
N ILE A 301 -13.04 7.61 22.00
CA ILE A 301 -12.19 6.82 22.88
C ILE A 301 -10.75 7.17 22.55
N LYS A 302 -10.15 8.02 23.39
CA LYS A 302 -8.73 8.37 23.26
C LYS A 302 -7.87 7.12 23.37
N ASN A 303 -6.80 7.08 22.57
CA ASN A 303 -5.78 6.03 22.62
C ASN A 303 -6.31 4.60 22.39
N TRP A 304 -7.43 4.43 21.67
CA TRP A 304 -8.06 3.12 21.43
C TRP A 304 -7.10 2.09 20.77
N ASN A 305 -6.18 2.60 19.97
CA ASN A 305 -5.17 1.88 19.20
C ASN A 305 -3.81 1.74 19.93
N THR A 306 -3.77 2.02 21.23
CA THR A 306 -2.55 1.89 22.08
C THR A 306 -2.65 0.69 23.03
N ILE A 307 -1.52 0.34 23.66
CA ILE A 307 -1.43 -0.77 24.62
C ILE A 307 -2.17 -0.54 25.95
N SER A 308 -2.47 0.72 26.28
CA SER A 308 -3.08 1.13 27.56
C SER A 308 -4.60 1.03 27.56
N LEU A 309 -5.24 0.94 26.39
CA LEU A 309 -6.69 0.74 26.33
C LEU A 309 -7.06 -0.60 26.99
N ASP A 310 -7.99 -0.53 27.95
CA ASP A 310 -8.77 -1.65 28.42
C ASP A 310 -9.93 -1.92 27.44
N ASP A 311 -9.87 -3.07 26.77
CA ASP A 311 -10.82 -3.47 25.73
C ASP A 311 -11.71 -4.63 26.16
N ARG A 312 -11.86 -4.87 27.47
CA ARG A 312 -12.67 -5.98 28.00
C ARG A 312 -14.12 -5.93 27.50
N ASP A 313 -14.67 -4.72 27.34
CA ASP A 313 -16.06 -4.51 26.90
C ASP A 313 -16.22 -4.47 25.37
N TRP A 314 -15.12 -4.58 24.61
CA TRP A 314 -15.19 -4.64 23.15
C TRP A 314 -15.73 -5.99 22.71
N LYS A 315 -16.60 -5.97 21.69
CA LYS A 315 -17.18 -7.19 21.10
C LYS A 315 -16.09 -7.97 20.36
N LYS A 316 -16.28 -9.28 20.19
CA LYS A 316 -15.45 -10.05 19.25
C LYS A 316 -15.83 -9.74 17.81
N ALA A 317 -14.85 -9.81 16.91
CA ALA A 317 -15.10 -9.70 15.48
C ALA A 317 -15.87 -10.92 14.96
N ILE A 318 -16.71 -10.69 13.95
CA ILE A 318 -17.44 -11.75 13.24
C ILE A 318 -16.63 -12.20 12.04
N VAL A 319 -16.49 -13.52 11.84
CA VAL A 319 -15.83 -14.09 10.67
C VAL A 319 -16.82 -14.15 9.50
N TYR A 320 -16.36 -13.69 8.34
CA TYR A 320 -17.07 -13.77 7.07
C TYR A 320 -16.35 -14.71 6.11
N HIS A 321 -17.06 -15.21 5.10
CA HIS A 321 -16.53 -16.12 4.08
C HIS A 321 -16.80 -15.62 2.66
N PRO A 322 -16.42 -14.38 2.32
CA PRO A 322 -16.63 -13.88 0.97
C PRO A 322 -15.73 -14.63 -0.02
N ARG A 323 -16.26 -14.91 -1.20
CA ARG A 323 -15.48 -15.39 -2.33
C ARG A 323 -14.94 -14.17 -3.08
N LEU A 324 -13.74 -13.77 -2.72
CA LEU A 324 -13.02 -12.64 -3.31
C LEU A 324 -11.63 -13.09 -3.73
N THR A 325 -11.21 -12.70 -4.93
CA THR A 325 -9.80 -12.74 -5.30
C THR A 325 -9.09 -11.59 -4.62
N LEU A 326 -8.07 -11.90 -3.83
CA LEU A 326 -7.13 -10.93 -3.28
C LEU A 326 -6.04 -10.63 -4.30
N SER A 327 -5.72 -9.36 -4.48
CA SER A 327 -4.62 -8.94 -5.36
C SER A 327 -4.03 -7.62 -4.91
N ALA A 328 -2.75 -7.41 -5.12
CA ALA A 328 -2.08 -6.18 -4.77
C ALA A 328 -2.69 -4.98 -5.51
N GLN A 329 -2.66 -3.83 -4.86
CA GLN A 329 -2.93 -2.56 -5.52
C GLN A 329 -1.76 -2.18 -6.44
N GLN A 330 -2.06 -1.99 -7.71
CA GLN A 330 -1.07 -1.69 -8.76
C GLN A 330 -1.11 -0.23 -9.22
N VAL A 331 -1.77 0.65 -8.46
CA VAL A 331 -1.86 2.08 -8.72
C VAL A 331 -1.28 2.87 -7.55
N GLU A 332 -0.90 4.12 -7.79
CA GLU A 332 -0.52 5.05 -6.73
C GLU A 332 -1.69 5.26 -5.76
N THR A 333 -1.35 5.48 -4.49
CA THR A 333 -2.31 5.75 -3.43
C THR A 333 -2.84 7.18 -3.50
N ASN A 334 -4.05 7.41 -2.96
CA ASN A 334 -4.54 8.79 -2.86
C ASN A 334 -3.66 9.58 -1.87
N ARG A 335 -3.36 10.83 -2.23
CA ARG A 335 -2.59 11.76 -1.42
C ARG A 335 -3.32 13.08 -1.28
N LEU A 336 -3.14 13.72 -0.13
CA LEU A 336 -3.71 15.04 0.15
C LEU A 336 -2.74 16.13 -0.28
N TYR A 337 -3.33 17.21 -0.81
CA TYR A 337 -2.66 18.48 -1.07
C TYR A 337 -3.48 19.57 -0.39
N GLU A 338 -2.82 20.43 0.37
CA GLU A 338 -3.50 21.52 1.07
C GLU A 338 -3.84 22.65 0.10
N VAL A 339 -5.08 23.13 0.20
CA VAL A 339 -5.57 24.31 -0.53
C VAL A 339 -6.03 25.32 0.52
N PRO A 340 -5.31 26.44 0.70
CA PRO A 340 -5.76 27.48 1.62
C PRO A 340 -7.00 28.18 1.05
N PRO A 341 -7.94 28.63 1.89
CA PRO A 341 -9.09 29.41 1.43
C PRO A 341 -8.63 30.74 0.83
N ALA A 342 -9.21 31.12 -0.31
CA ALA A 342 -8.99 32.42 -0.95
C ALA A 342 -9.71 33.55 -0.19
N GLY A 343 -10.80 33.24 0.52
CA GLY A 343 -11.50 34.22 1.35
C GLY A 343 -12.59 33.62 2.23
N VAL A 344 -12.95 34.36 3.27
CA VAL A 344 -14.07 34.03 4.16
C VAL A 344 -15.01 35.23 4.24
N GLU A 345 -16.26 35.04 3.84
CA GLU A 345 -17.31 36.07 3.86
C GLU A 345 -18.30 35.78 4.98
N LYS A 346 -18.45 36.71 5.91
CA LYS A 346 -19.55 36.68 6.89
C LYS A 346 -20.82 37.20 6.24
N ARG A 347 -21.91 36.45 6.36
CA ARG A 347 -23.22 36.80 5.80
C ARG A 347 -24.15 37.42 6.84
N SER A 348 -25.17 38.12 6.36
CA SER A 348 -26.15 38.83 7.21
C SER A 348 -26.99 37.90 8.08
N ASP A 349 -27.14 36.63 7.70
CA ASP A 349 -27.84 35.59 8.47
C ASP A 349 -26.97 34.94 9.56
N GLY A 350 -25.73 35.41 9.73
CA GLY A 350 -24.77 34.87 10.70
C GLY A 350 -23.98 33.67 10.20
N SER A 351 -24.26 33.15 8.99
CA SER A 351 -23.46 32.11 8.36
C SER A 351 -22.15 32.67 7.78
N TYR A 352 -21.23 31.76 7.45
CA TYR A 352 -19.98 32.09 6.76
C TYR A 352 -19.92 31.32 5.43
N ARG A 353 -19.49 31.99 4.36
CA ARG A 353 -19.05 31.32 3.13
C ARG A 353 -17.53 31.29 3.09
N VAL A 354 -16.96 30.12 2.91
CA VAL A 354 -15.53 29.95 2.62
C VAL A 354 -15.39 29.77 1.10
N ASP A 355 -14.62 30.66 0.47
CA ASP A 355 -14.21 30.54 -0.93
C ASP A 355 -12.83 29.91 -0.98
N MET A 356 -12.71 28.76 -1.63
CA MET A 356 -11.46 28.03 -1.76
C MET A 356 -10.63 28.51 -2.95
N GLY A 357 -11.15 29.41 -3.78
CA GLY A 357 -10.50 29.98 -4.97
C GLY A 357 -10.32 29.00 -6.13
N VAL A 358 -10.60 27.72 -5.90
CA VAL A 358 -10.52 26.63 -6.87
C VAL A 358 -11.61 25.61 -6.60
N ASN A 359 -12.09 24.96 -7.65
CA ASN A 359 -12.94 23.79 -7.52
C ASN A 359 -12.06 22.54 -7.38
N PHE A 360 -12.24 21.75 -6.33
CA PHE A 360 -11.42 20.59 -6.01
C PHE A 360 -12.26 19.42 -5.47
N ALA A 361 -11.64 18.24 -5.37
CA ALA A 361 -12.20 17.08 -4.70
C ALA A 361 -11.37 16.77 -3.45
N GLY A 362 -12.03 16.60 -2.31
CA GLY A 362 -11.39 16.40 -1.00
C GLY A 362 -12.36 16.71 0.14
N TRP A 363 -11.81 17.07 1.29
CA TRP A 363 -12.58 17.53 2.46
C TRP A 363 -11.86 18.71 3.13
N VAL A 364 -12.59 19.40 4.01
CA VAL A 364 -12.07 20.49 4.84
C VAL A 364 -11.53 19.93 6.16
N GLN A 365 -10.52 20.57 6.73
CA GLN A 365 -9.95 20.24 8.05
C GLN A 365 -9.93 21.47 8.95
#